data_AF-A0A379CFU1-F1
#
_entry.id   AF-A0A379CFU1-F1
#
_cell.length_a   1.000
_cell.length_b   1.000
_cell.length_c   1.000
_cell.angle_alpha   90.00
_cell.angle_beta   90.00
_cell.angle_gamma   90.00
#
_symmetry.space_group_name_H-M   'P 1'
#
loop_
_entity.id
_entity.type
_entity.pdbx_description
1 polymer ?
#
loop_
_entity_poly.entity_id
_entity_poly.type
_entity_poly.pdbx_seq_one_letter_code
_entity_poly.pdbx_strand_id
1 'polypeptide(L)'
;MNTDKLQSLKASMEVSFVDSHAICSEKYNSQYKSDLIYNDYKTGSKVLCSIIDELNECDEFLFSVAFITMSGITPLLQVLKDLENRGVKGKIITTDYLDFSEPRALEKLSEFKNIELKIYCSHDSNI
;
A
#
# COMPACT_ATOMS: atom_id res chain seq x y z
N MET A 1 27.46 0.82 -6.62
CA MET A 1 26.25 0.15 -6.10
C MET A 1 25.41 1.04 -5.19
N ASN A 2 25.93 1.63 -4.10
CA ASN A 2 25.12 2.54 -3.25
C ASN A 2 24.99 3.96 -3.85
N THR A 3 26.04 4.43 -4.54
CA THR A 3 26.08 5.74 -5.19
C THR A 3 25.07 5.85 -6.34
N ASP A 4 24.87 4.76 -7.09
CA ASP A 4 23.95 4.73 -8.24
C ASP A 4 22.48 4.86 -7.80
N LYS A 5 22.08 4.18 -6.72
CA LYS A 5 20.73 4.30 -6.14
C LYS A 5 20.46 5.71 -5.60
N LEU A 6 21.44 6.29 -4.91
CA LEU A 6 21.34 7.66 -4.39
C LEU A 6 21.20 8.67 -5.53
N GLN A 7 21.92 8.46 -6.63
CA GLN A 7 21.82 9.32 -7.81
C GLN A 7 20.46 9.17 -8.50
N SER A 8 19.94 7.94 -8.64
CA SER A 8 18.59 7.71 -9.15
C SER A 8 17.53 8.41 -8.31
N LEU A 9 17.58 8.28 -6.98
CA LEU A 9 16.62 8.90 -6.08
C LEU A 9 16.63 10.43 -6.20
N LYS A 10 17.83 11.04 -6.24
CA LYS A 10 17.96 12.50 -6.42
C LYS A 10 17.34 12.97 -7.74
N ALA A 11 17.65 12.28 -8.84
CA ALA A 11 17.09 12.62 -10.16
C ALA A 11 15.56 12.48 -10.17
N SER A 12 15.01 11.41 -9.60
CA SER A 12 13.55 11.23 -9.50
C SER A 12 12.88 12.30 -8.65
N MET A 13 13.47 12.69 -7.51
CA MET A 13 12.92 13.77 -6.68
C MET A 13 12.95 15.13 -7.39
N GLU A 14 14.03 15.42 -8.13
CA GLU A 14 14.15 16.65 -8.93
C GLU A 14 13.05 16.72 -9.99
N VAL A 15 12.83 15.65 -10.75
CA VAL A 15 11.78 15.60 -11.77
C VAL A 15 10.37 15.64 -11.18
N SER A 16 10.15 14.97 -10.05
CA SER A 16 8.82 14.90 -9.43
C SER A 16 8.40 16.18 -8.71
N PHE A 17 9.34 16.91 -8.10
CA PHE A 17 9.00 17.99 -7.16
C PHE A 17 9.62 19.35 -7.49
N VAL A 18 10.62 19.42 -8.39
CA VAL A 18 11.35 20.67 -8.69
C VAL A 18 11.13 21.11 -10.14
N ASP A 19 11.45 20.25 -11.11
CA ASP A 19 11.39 20.57 -12.53
C ASP A 19 10.96 19.36 -13.37
N SER A 20 9.72 19.40 -13.88
CA SER A 20 9.18 18.34 -14.74
C SER A 20 9.89 18.18 -16.08
N HIS A 21 10.72 19.15 -16.48
CA HIS A 21 11.52 19.10 -17.71
C HIS A 21 12.96 18.62 -17.47
N ALA A 22 13.37 18.39 -16.22
CA ALA A 22 14.67 17.83 -15.94
C ALA A 22 14.82 16.44 -16.59
N ILE A 23 15.99 16.19 -17.18
CA ILE A 23 16.25 14.95 -17.92
C ILE A 23 16.45 13.81 -16.92
N CYS A 24 15.40 13.03 -16.67
CA CYS A 24 15.58 11.64 -16.24
C CYS A 24 16.08 10.85 -17.44
N SER A 25 17.38 10.57 -17.53
CA SER A 25 17.85 9.60 -18.52
C SER A 25 17.13 8.26 -18.26
N GLU A 26 16.80 7.49 -19.30
CA GLU A 26 16.19 6.14 -19.18
C GLU A 26 16.98 5.20 -18.25
N LYS A 27 18.24 5.54 -17.96
CA LYS A 27 19.14 4.87 -17.01
C LYS A 27 18.79 5.08 -15.53
N TYR A 28 18.09 6.17 -15.18
CA TYR A 28 17.68 6.51 -13.81
C TYR A 28 16.18 6.27 -13.65
N ASN A 29 15.90 4.98 -13.61
CA ASN A 29 14.71 4.22 -13.29
C ASN A 29 13.47 4.95 -12.70
N SER A 30 12.32 4.77 -13.37
CA SER A 30 10.98 5.28 -13.02
C SER A 30 10.49 4.92 -11.61
N GLN A 31 11.05 3.88 -11.00
CA GLN A 31 10.62 3.31 -9.71
C GLN A 31 10.70 4.25 -8.50
N TYR A 32 11.45 5.35 -8.55
CA TYR A 32 11.50 6.34 -7.46
C TYR A 32 10.76 7.64 -7.78
N LYS A 33 10.14 7.71 -8.97
CA LYS A 33 9.36 8.87 -9.38
C LYS A 33 8.03 8.87 -8.63
N SER A 34 7.65 10.01 -8.10
CA SER A 34 6.29 10.18 -7.57
C SER A 34 5.31 10.23 -8.73
N ASP A 35 4.28 9.38 -8.65
CA ASP A 35 3.18 9.33 -9.61
C ASP A 35 1.85 9.68 -8.93
N LEU A 36 0.95 10.31 -9.69
CA LEU A 36 -0.41 10.53 -9.24
C LEU A 36 -1.20 9.23 -9.43
N ILE A 37 -1.55 8.58 -8.33
CA ILE A 37 -2.36 7.35 -8.35
C ILE A 37 -3.82 7.73 -8.21
N TYR A 38 -4.60 7.45 -9.26
CA TYR A 38 -6.05 7.68 -9.28
C TYR A 38 -6.74 6.61 -10.13
N ASN A 39 -8.06 6.52 -10.00
CA ASN A 39 -8.84 5.61 -10.83
C ASN A 39 -9.17 6.30 -12.16
N ASP A 40 -8.53 5.82 -13.23
CA ASP A 40 -8.77 6.26 -14.61
C ASP A 40 -9.40 5.12 -15.42
N TYR A 41 -10.72 5.22 -15.61
CA TYR A 41 -11.47 4.24 -16.38
C TYR A 41 -11.16 4.26 -17.89
N LYS A 42 -10.56 5.33 -18.41
CA LYS A 42 -10.22 5.44 -19.84
C LYS A 42 -8.91 4.73 -20.16
N THR A 43 -7.92 4.86 -19.29
CA THR A 43 -6.61 4.20 -19.45
C THR A 43 -6.55 2.84 -18.76
N GLY A 44 -7.53 2.52 -17.92
CA GLY A 44 -7.58 1.26 -17.16
C GLY A 44 -6.76 1.29 -15.87
N SER A 45 -6.13 2.41 -15.55
CA SER A 45 -5.31 2.59 -14.35
C SER A 45 -6.19 2.65 -13.11
N LYS A 46 -5.90 1.82 -12.10
CA LYS A 46 -6.64 1.78 -10.83
C LYS A 46 -5.67 1.86 -9.67
N VAL A 47 -6.09 2.51 -8.59
CA VAL A 47 -5.34 2.54 -7.31
C VAL A 47 -5.01 1.12 -6.84
N LEU A 48 -5.94 0.19 -7.05
CA LEU A 48 -5.77 -1.22 -6.73
C LEU A 48 -4.53 -1.86 -7.40
N CYS A 49 -4.26 -1.53 -8.66
CA CYS A 49 -3.11 -2.10 -9.38
C CYS A 49 -1.81 -1.70 -8.70
N SER A 50 -1.64 -0.41 -8.38
CA SER A 50 -0.47 0.08 -7.66
C SER A 50 -0.30 -0.59 -6.29
N ILE A 51 -1.38 -0.79 -5.53
CA ILE A 51 -1.31 -1.49 -4.24
C ILE A 51 -0.84 -2.94 -4.43
N ILE A 52 -1.35 -3.64 -5.44
CA ILE A 52 -0.97 -5.04 -5.73
C ILE A 52 0.50 -5.12 -6.15
N ASP A 53 0.96 -4.22 -7.02
CA ASP A 53 2.34 -4.19 -7.50
C ASP A 53 3.32 -3.96 -6.33
N GLU A 54 3.04 -2.99 -5.46
CA GLU A 54 3.86 -2.73 -4.27
C GLU A 54 3.84 -3.90 -3.28
N LEU A 55 2.69 -4.53 -3.06
CA LEU A 55 2.57 -5.71 -2.21
C LEU A 55 3.40 -6.88 -2.74
N ASN A 56 3.42 -7.09 -4.06
CA ASN A 56 4.17 -8.20 -4.67
C ASN A 56 5.68 -8.07 -4.50
N GLU A 57 6.22 -6.84 -4.49
CA GLU A 57 7.66 -6.60 -4.40
C GLU A 57 8.16 -6.34 -2.96
N CYS A 58 7.27 -6.09 -2.00
CA CYS A 58 7.67 -5.74 -0.63
C CYS A 58 8.16 -6.94 0.21
N ASP A 59 9.02 -6.64 1.20
CA ASP A 59 9.48 -7.57 2.23
C ASP A 59 8.58 -7.58 3.49
N GLU A 60 7.90 -6.46 3.76
CA GLU A 60 6.92 -6.26 4.84
C GLU A 60 5.95 -5.13 4.44
N PHE A 61 4.69 -5.19 4.88
CA PHE A 61 3.73 -4.10 4.66
C PHE A 61 3.04 -3.65 5.95
N LEU A 62 2.73 -2.34 6.00
CA LEU A 62 1.98 -1.71 7.08
C LEU A 62 0.83 -0.89 6.50
N PHE A 63 -0.41 -1.22 6.85
CA PHE A 63 -1.58 -0.41 6.52
C PHE A 63 -2.13 0.29 7.74
N SER A 64 -2.28 1.61 7.64
CA SER A 64 -3.00 2.44 8.60
C SER A 64 -4.22 3.03 7.89
N VAL A 65 -5.38 2.39 8.06
CA VAL A 65 -6.59 2.69 7.28
C VAL A 65 -7.80 2.86 8.19
N ALA A 66 -8.64 3.86 7.89
CA ALA A 66 -9.76 4.22 8.77
C ALA A 66 -10.86 3.14 8.81
N PHE A 67 -11.22 2.57 7.67
CA PHE A 67 -12.28 1.56 7.58
C PHE A 67 -11.96 0.48 6.55
N ILE A 68 -12.49 -0.72 6.76
CA ILE A 68 -12.25 -1.90 5.93
C ILE A 68 -13.57 -2.58 5.59
N THR A 69 -13.85 -2.76 4.30
CA THR A 69 -15.04 -3.47 3.81
C THR A 69 -14.66 -4.78 3.14
N MET A 70 -15.59 -5.75 3.11
CA MET A 70 -15.34 -7.02 2.43
C MET A 70 -15.10 -6.81 0.93
N SER A 71 -15.86 -5.91 0.29
CA SER A 71 -15.68 -5.58 -1.13
C SER A 71 -14.31 -4.95 -1.42
N GLY A 72 -13.77 -4.16 -0.48
CA GLY A 72 -12.46 -3.54 -0.60
C GLY A 72 -11.32 -4.55 -0.52
N ILE A 73 -11.39 -5.53 0.39
CA ILE A 73 -10.32 -6.53 0.56
C ILE A 73 -10.43 -7.73 -0.39
N THR A 74 -11.62 -8.02 -0.93
CA THR A 74 -11.86 -9.14 -1.86
C THR A 74 -10.82 -9.24 -2.98
N PRO A 75 -10.49 -8.17 -3.74
CA PRO A 75 -9.48 -8.25 -4.79
C PRO A 75 -8.06 -8.50 -4.29
N LEU A 76 -7.79 -8.25 -3.00
CA LEU A 76 -6.47 -8.43 -2.38
C LEU A 76 -6.28 -9.82 -1.76
N LEU A 77 -7.36 -10.60 -1.55
CA LEU A 77 -7.29 -11.86 -0.80
C LEU A 77 -6.28 -12.86 -1.40
N GLN A 78 -6.22 -12.96 -2.72
CA GLN A 78 -5.27 -13.86 -3.38
C GLN A 78 -3.82 -13.38 -3.16
N VAL A 79 -3.56 -12.08 -3.34
CA VAL A 79 -2.24 -11.48 -3.12
C VAL A 79 -1.79 -11.67 -1.67
N LEU A 80 -2.66 -11.39 -0.70
CA LEU A 80 -2.38 -11.61 0.73
C LEU A 80 -2.06 -13.08 1.04
N LYS A 81 -2.72 -14.01 0.35
CA LYS A 81 -2.42 -15.45 0.49
C LYS A 81 -1.05 -15.81 -0.06
N ASP A 82 -0.68 -15.23 -1.19
CA ASP A 82 0.64 -15.44 -1.79
C ASP A 82 1.75 -14.83 -0.92
N LEU A 83 1.51 -13.69 -0.28
CA LEU A 83 2.41 -13.09 0.71
C LEU A 83 2.56 -13.98 1.95
N GLU A 84 1.48 -14.58 2.44
CA GLU A 84 1.52 -15.55 3.54
C GLU A 84 2.42 -16.74 3.18
N ASN A 85 2.24 -17.30 1.98
CA ASN A 85 3.04 -18.43 1.50
C ASN A 85 4.53 -18.08 1.34
N ARG A 86 4.84 -16.82 1.00
CA ARG A 86 6.21 -16.28 0.92
C ARG A 86 6.80 -15.91 2.28
N GLY A 87 6.00 -15.87 3.34
CA GLY A 87 6.43 -15.44 4.67
C GLY A 87 6.62 -13.93 4.83
N VAL A 88 6.04 -13.12 3.93
CA VAL A 88 6.06 -11.65 4.02
C VAL A 88 5.14 -11.22 5.15
N LYS A 89 5.66 -10.43 6.10
CA LYS A 89 4.89 -9.99 7.26
C LYS A 89 4.01 -8.80 6.90
N GLY A 90 2.81 -8.77 7.47
CA GLY A 90 1.88 -7.67 7.32
C GLY A 90 1.39 -7.17 8.67
N LYS A 91 1.14 -5.86 8.79
CA LYS A 91 0.34 -5.34 9.91
C LYS A 91 -0.69 -4.36 9.40
N ILE A 92 -1.88 -4.44 9.98
CA ILE A 92 -3.00 -3.58 9.64
C ILE A 92 -3.52 -2.98 10.95
N ILE A 93 -3.56 -1.65 11.00
CA ILE A 93 -4.25 -0.91 12.06
C ILE A 93 -5.45 -0.18 11.49
N THR A 94 -6.59 -0.36 12.15
CA THR A 94 -7.85 0.34 11.84
C THR A 94 -8.50 0.86 13.11
N THR A 95 -9.70 1.43 13.02
CA THR A 95 -10.44 1.97 14.16
C THR A 95 -11.91 1.59 14.09
N ASP A 96 -12.58 1.62 15.24
CA ASP A 96 -14.03 1.53 15.39
C ASP A 96 -14.73 2.89 15.14
N TYR A 97 -14.00 3.94 14.76
CA TYR A 97 -14.58 5.24 14.47
C TYR A 97 -15.68 5.14 13.39
N LEU A 98 -16.88 5.61 13.73
CA LEU A 98 -18.11 5.54 12.92
C LEU A 98 -18.61 4.12 12.59
N ASP A 99 -18.02 3.06 13.15
CA ASP A 99 -18.41 1.66 12.92
C ASP A 99 -18.50 1.28 11.42
N PHE A 100 -17.64 1.85 10.58
CA PHE A 100 -17.64 1.61 9.13
C PHE A 100 -16.90 0.34 8.70
N SER A 101 -16.02 -0.18 9.56
CA SER A 101 -15.36 -1.45 9.29
C SER A 101 -16.33 -2.61 9.41
N GLU A 102 -16.46 -3.42 8.36
CA GLU A 102 -17.32 -4.61 8.39
C GLU A 102 -16.67 -5.71 9.24
N PRO A 103 -17.33 -6.25 10.28
CA PRO A 103 -16.75 -7.28 11.15
C PRO A 103 -16.25 -8.51 10.38
N ARG A 104 -17.02 -8.97 9.39
CA ARG A 104 -16.65 -10.07 8.49
C ARG A 104 -15.35 -9.83 7.71
N ALA A 105 -15.02 -8.57 7.39
CA ALA A 105 -13.79 -8.24 6.68
C ALA A 105 -12.58 -8.34 7.61
N LEU A 106 -12.76 -7.90 8.88
CA LEU A 106 -11.75 -8.03 9.92
C LEU A 106 -11.51 -9.49 10.30
N GLU A 107 -12.58 -10.28 10.45
CA GLU A 107 -12.51 -11.74 10.61
C GLU A 107 -11.76 -12.38 9.44
N LYS A 108 -12.05 -11.98 8.20
CA LYS A 108 -11.36 -12.54 7.04
C LYS A 108 -9.87 -12.22 7.02
N LEU A 109 -9.49 -11.00 7.42
CA LEU A 109 -8.08 -10.61 7.51
C LEU A 109 -7.33 -11.31 8.65
N SER A 110 -8.01 -11.64 9.75
CA SER A 110 -7.39 -12.34 10.88
C SER A 110 -7.14 -13.83 10.63
N GLU A 111 -7.70 -14.40 9.56
CA GLU A 111 -7.39 -15.78 9.11
C GLU A 111 -5.95 -15.91 8.57
N PHE A 112 -5.32 -14.83 8.12
CA PHE A 112 -3.95 -14.85 7.58
C PHE A 112 -2.92 -14.85 8.72
N LYS A 113 -2.07 -15.87 8.76
CA LYS A 113 -1.10 -16.09 9.85
C LYS A 113 0.05 -15.08 9.86
N ASN A 114 0.30 -14.44 8.72
CA ASN A 114 1.35 -13.45 8.55
C ASN A 114 0.87 -12.01 8.80
N ILE A 115 -0.42 -11.80 9.09
CA ILE A 115 -1.00 -10.46 9.29
C ILE A 115 -1.30 -10.22 10.78
N GLU A 116 -0.70 -9.19 11.35
CA GLU A 116 -1.05 -8.65 12.66
C GLU A 116 -2.15 -7.58 12.51
N LEU A 117 -3.38 -7.89 12.90
CA LEU A 117 -4.51 -6.96 12.86
C LEU A 117 -4.72 -6.30 14.22
N LYS A 118 -4.77 -4.96 14.26
CA LYS A 118 -5.10 -4.16 15.45
C LYS A 118 -6.24 -3.20 15.16
N ILE A 119 -7.06 -2.97 16.18
CA ILE A 119 -8.16 -2.01 16.14
C ILE A 119 -7.93 -0.99 17.26
N TYR A 120 -7.93 0.28 16.92
CA TYR A 120 -7.96 1.38 17.86
C TYR A 120 -9.41 1.67 18.26
N CYS A 121 -9.75 1.38 19.52
CA CYS A 121 -11.07 1.66 20.09
C CYS A 121 -11.14 3.13 20.53
N SER A 122 -11.78 3.95 19.71
CA SER A 122 -12.00 5.37 19.94
C SER A 122 -13.03 5.62 21.05
N HIS A 123 -14.01 4.73 21.21
CA HIS A 123 -15.06 4.86 22.23
C HIS A 123 -14.56 4.62 23.67
N ASP A 124 -13.45 3.89 23.82
CA ASP A 124 -12.81 3.63 25.12
C ASP A 124 -11.90 4.79 25.57
N SER A 125 -11.75 5.83 24.74
CA SER A 125 -10.89 7.00 25.02
C SER A 125 -11.55 8.05 25.93
N ASN A 126 -12.72 7.76 26.52
CA ASN A 126 -13.31 8.58 27.58
C ASN A 126 -12.64 8.23 28.93
N ILE A 127 -11.43 8.75 29.13
CA ILE A 127 -10.85 8.99 30.46
C ILE A 127 -11.23 10.40 30.90
#